data_AF-A0A9R1HXM2-F1
#
_entry.id   AF-A0A9R1HXM2-F1
#
_cell.length_a   1.000
_cell.length_b   1.000
_cell.length_c   1.000
_cell.angle_alpha   90.00
_cell.angle_beta   90.00
_cell.angle_gamma   90.00
#
_symmetry.space_group_name_H-M   'P 1'
#
loop_
_entity.id
_entity.type
_entity.pdbx_description
1 polymer ?
#
loop_
_entity_poly.entity_id
_entity_poly.type
_entity_poly.pdbx_seq_one_letter_code
_entity_poly.pdbx_strand_id
1 'polypeptide(L)'
;MGGSVLHARRRSDPKFDLRVWVRILLADLEFKKYLWSLYNAQTGYVESLDDDVEIVVPDDDHGLFAIDVLDPSWFVELLHLTMVYHFHDMIDMLLDCGYEKGTTLFGYGYDFRQSNRIDKAMAGLRAKLETAYKASGGKKVNIISHSMGGLLVRCFMSMNHDIFSKYVNKWICIACPFQGAPGCINDSLLTGLQFVYGFESFFFVSRWAMHQLLVECPSIYEMLPNPNFEWKEKPIVQVWRKNPEKDGTVKLVLYEATDCVSLFEEALQNNELNYNGKTIALPFNMSIYKWATETRRILENAELPDTVSFYSIHGTSYETPYDVCYGSESSPIGDLSEVCRTVPTYTYVDGDCTVPVESATADGFPAKERVGVRADHRGLLCDENVFKLLKKWLGVSENARGRVSKSQIMDMPPERIPDQASL
;
A
#
# COMPACT_ATOMS: atom_id res chain seq x y z
N MET A 1 0.60 1.07 0.19
CA MET A 1 -0.81 1.16 -0.29
C MET A 1 -1.24 -0.22 -0.79
N GLY A 2 -2.52 -0.59 -0.69
CA GLY A 2 -3.00 -1.90 -1.17
C GLY A 2 -2.64 -3.12 -0.29
N GLY A 3 -2.02 -2.90 0.88
CA GLY A 3 -1.52 -3.96 1.77
C GLY A 3 -2.53 -4.50 2.78
N SER A 4 -3.82 -4.19 2.62
CA SER A 4 -4.90 -4.70 3.48
C SER A 4 -5.92 -5.44 2.63
N VAL A 5 -6.42 -6.58 3.11
CA VAL A 5 -7.61 -7.23 2.56
C VAL A 5 -8.82 -6.30 2.72
N LEU A 6 -9.63 -6.15 1.67
CA LEU A 6 -10.91 -5.45 1.69
C LEU A 6 -12.04 -6.39 1.29
N HIS A 7 -13.12 -6.33 2.07
CA HIS A 7 -14.35 -7.04 1.80
C HIS A 7 -15.47 -6.06 1.46
N ALA A 8 -16.37 -6.49 0.58
CA ALA A 8 -17.66 -5.85 0.35
C ALA A 8 -18.74 -6.59 1.14
N ARG A 9 -19.48 -5.84 1.96
CA ARG A 9 -20.66 -6.31 2.68
C ARG A 9 -21.90 -5.58 2.20
N ARG A 10 -23.07 -6.23 2.29
CA ARG A 10 -24.35 -5.59 1.99
C ARG A 10 -25.06 -5.14 3.25
N ARG A 11 -25.64 -3.94 3.23
CA ARG A 11 -26.49 -3.44 4.32
C ARG A 11 -27.79 -4.23 4.38
N SER A 12 -28.32 -4.61 3.23
CA SER A 12 -29.54 -5.40 3.07
C SER A 12 -29.38 -6.89 3.42
N ASP A 13 -28.17 -7.44 3.27
CA ASP A 13 -27.86 -8.84 3.57
C ASP A 13 -26.57 -8.96 4.40
N PRO A 14 -26.69 -9.04 5.74
CA PRO A 14 -25.55 -9.19 6.63
C PRO A 14 -24.74 -10.49 6.43
N LYS A 15 -25.28 -11.47 5.69
CA LYS A 15 -24.55 -12.72 5.38
C LYS A 15 -23.67 -12.58 4.15
N PHE A 16 -23.87 -11.55 3.33
CA PHE A 16 -23.02 -11.27 2.19
C PHE A 16 -21.71 -10.64 2.67
N ASP A 17 -20.63 -11.40 2.55
CA ASP A 17 -19.27 -10.95 2.85
C ASP A 17 -18.32 -11.48 1.77
N LEU A 18 -17.83 -10.59 0.90
CA LEU A 18 -17.04 -10.96 -0.26
C LEU A 18 -15.69 -10.25 -0.26
N ARG A 19 -14.58 -10.99 -0.25
CA ARG A 19 -13.25 -10.41 -0.50
C ARG A 19 -13.16 -9.84 -1.91
N VAL A 20 -12.98 -8.53 -2.02
CA VAL A 20 -12.85 -7.78 -3.29
C VAL A 20 -11.43 -7.31 -3.55
N TRP A 21 -10.57 -7.33 -2.52
CA TRP A 21 -9.14 -7.02 -2.63
C TRP A 21 -8.35 -7.74 -1.51
N VAL A 22 -7.16 -8.30 -1.73
CA VAL A 22 -6.62 -8.69 -3.03
C VAL A 22 -7.30 -10.00 -3.45
N ARG A 23 -7.44 -10.19 -4.76
CA ARG A 23 -8.06 -11.36 -5.37
C ARG A 23 -7.41 -11.63 -6.71
N ILE A 24 -7.23 -12.90 -7.03
CA ILE A 24 -6.77 -13.40 -8.33
C ILE A 24 -7.98 -13.83 -9.18
N LEU A 25 -8.87 -14.65 -8.63
CA LEU A 25 -10.02 -15.15 -9.38
C LEU A 25 -11.10 -14.09 -9.55
N LEU A 26 -11.44 -13.72 -10.79
CA LEU A 26 -12.42 -12.66 -11.11
C LEU A 26 -12.01 -11.28 -10.54
N ALA A 27 -10.70 -11.05 -10.37
CA ALA A 27 -10.15 -9.84 -9.75
C ALA A 27 -10.77 -8.56 -10.30
N ASP A 28 -10.67 -8.35 -11.61
CA ASP A 28 -11.16 -7.15 -12.28
C ASP A 28 -12.69 -7.03 -12.21
N LEU A 29 -13.43 -8.13 -12.37
CA LEU A 29 -14.90 -8.11 -12.34
C LEU A 29 -15.46 -7.68 -10.98
N GLU A 30 -14.97 -8.29 -9.90
CA GLU A 30 -15.46 -8.00 -8.55
C GLU A 30 -14.96 -6.65 -8.04
N PHE A 31 -13.73 -6.28 -8.38
CA PHE A 31 -13.18 -4.96 -8.10
C PHE A 31 -14.04 -3.86 -8.73
N LYS A 32 -14.36 -3.99 -10.03
CA LYS A 32 -15.20 -3.02 -10.74
C LYS A 32 -16.61 -2.94 -10.16
N LYS A 33 -17.17 -4.08 -9.78
CA LYS A 33 -18.53 -4.15 -9.26
C LYS A 33 -18.67 -3.53 -7.87
N TYR A 34 -17.69 -3.73 -6.99
CA TYR A 34 -17.85 -3.41 -5.58
C TYR A 34 -16.89 -2.35 -5.05
N LEU A 35 -15.68 -2.21 -5.62
CA LEU A 35 -14.64 -1.36 -5.05
C LEU A 35 -14.53 0.02 -5.70
N TRP A 36 -15.03 0.20 -6.93
CA TRP A 36 -15.19 1.52 -7.52
C TRP A 36 -16.06 2.41 -6.64
N SER A 37 -15.61 3.65 -6.44
CA SER A 37 -16.10 4.54 -5.40
C SER A 37 -15.80 5.99 -5.77
N LEU A 38 -16.51 6.93 -5.17
CA LEU A 38 -16.31 8.37 -5.34
C LEU A 38 -15.96 9.01 -4.01
N TYR A 39 -15.13 10.04 -4.04
CA TYR A 39 -14.87 10.85 -2.87
C TYR A 39 -16.02 11.83 -2.60
N ASN A 40 -16.53 11.79 -1.38
CA ASN A 40 -17.53 12.72 -0.89
C ASN A 40 -16.85 13.85 -0.12
N ALA A 41 -16.83 15.05 -0.70
CA ALA A 41 -16.16 16.20 -0.11
C ALA A 41 -16.80 16.72 1.19
N GLN A 42 -18.08 16.39 1.45
CA GLN A 42 -18.76 16.78 2.68
C GLN A 42 -18.37 15.87 3.85
N THR A 43 -18.18 14.57 3.60
CA THR A 43 -17.83 13.59 4.63
C THR A 43 -16.33 13.37 4.76
N GLY A 44 -15.58 13.59 3.68
CA GLY A 44 -14.16 13.27 3.56
C GLY A 44 -13.88 11.79 3.28
N TYR A 45 -14.91 11.00 2.97
CA TYR A 45 -14.79 9.57 2.71
C TYR A 45 -14.88 9.23 1.22
N VAL A 46 -14.20 8.15 0.85
CA VAL A 46 -14.40 7.45 -0.42
C VAL A 46 -15.53 6.44 -0.24
N GLU A 47 -16.63 6.66 -0.94
CA GLU A 47 -17.92 5.97 -0.76
C GLU A 47 -18.24 5.11 -1.97
N SER A 48 -18.75 3.89 -1.74
CA SER A 48 -19.13 2.94 -2.79
C SER A 48 -20.15 3.54 -3.76
N LEU A 49 -20.08 3.14 -5.04
CA LEU A 49 -21.09 3.54 -6.03
C LEU A 49 -22.47 2.87 -5.84
N ASP A 50 -22.55 1.82 -5.02
CA ASP A 50 -23.79 1.16 -4.61
C ASP A 50 -24.01 1.45 -3.12
N ASP A 51 -25.10 2.15 -2.80
CA ASP A 51 -25.46 2.56 -1.42
C ASP A 51 -25.67 1.36 -0.48
N ASP A 52 -26.02 0.18 -1.03
CA ASP A 52 -26.15 -1.06 -0.27
C ASP A 52 -24.79 -1.67 0.08
N VAL A 53 -23.70 -1.26 -0.56
CA VAL A 53 -22.37 -1.85 -0.40
C VAL A 53 -21.52 -1.03 0.57
N GLU A 54 -21.06 -1.68 1.64
CA GLU A 54 -20.04 -1.14 2.53
C GLU A 54 -18.72 -1.89 2.34
N ILE A 55 -17.62 -1.13 2.22
CA ILE A 55 -16.28 -1.69 2.22
C ILE A 55 -15.73 -1.74 3.64
N VAL A 56 -15.30 -2.92 4.04
CA VAL A 56 -14.79 -3.20 5.37
C VAL A 56 -13.43 -3.88 5.28
N VAL A 57 -12.62 -3.67 6.31
CA VAL A 57 -11.37 -4.41 6.53
C VAL A 57 -11.68 -5.47 7.58
N PRO A 58 -11.37 -6.76 7.34
CA PRO A 58 -11.59 -7.81 8.32
C PRO A 58 -10.73 -7.58 9.56
N ASP A 59 -11.29 -7.84 10.75
CA ASP A 59 -10.55 -7.78 12.03
C ASP A 59 -10.25 -9.19 12.58
N ASP A 60 -10.50 -10.22 11.77
CA ASP A 60 -10.21 -11.61 12.05
C ASP A 60 -8.73 -11.83 12.41
N ASP A 61 -8.48 -12.86 13.22
CA ASP A 61 -7.15 -13.16 13.77
C ASP A 61 -6.49 -11.93 14.41
N HIS A 62 -7.28 -11.17 15.18
CA HIS A 62 -6.87 -9.94 15.86
C HIS A 62 -6.36 -8.85 14.90
N GLY A 63 -6.83 -8.86 13.65
CA GLY A 63 -6.44 -7.96 12.57
C GLY A 63 -5.24 -8.45 11.76
N LEU A 64 -4.63 -9.60 12.10
CA LEU A 64 -3.52 -10.17 11.35
C LEU A 64 -3.97 -10.69 9.99
N PHE A 65 -5.17 -11.28 9.90
CA PHE A 65 -5.72 -11.79 8.64
C PHE A 65 -5.72 -10.73 7.53
N ALA A 66 -6.00 -9.47 7.88
CA ALA A 66 -6.06 -8.39 6.90
C ALA A 66 -4.72 -8.08 6.24
N ILE A 67 -3.59 -8.40 6.87
CA ILE A 67 -2.25 -7.98 6.44
C ILE A 67 -1.29 -9.15 6.17
N ASP A 68 -1.72 -10.38 6.45
CA ASP A 68 -0.92 -11.60 6.35
C ASP A 68 -0.72 -12.04 4.89
N VAL A 69 -1.61 -12.89 4.38
CA VAL A 69 -1.69 -13.29 2.96
C VAL A 69 -2.90 -12.60 2.34
N LEU A 70 -2.69 -11.75 1.34
CA LEU A 70 -3.74 -10.87 0.81
C LEU A 70 -4.78 -11.60 -0.07
N ASP A 71 -4.44 -12.78 -0.60
CA ASP A 71 -5.39 -13.71 -1.24
C ASP A 71 -5.18 -15.14 -0.72
N PRO A 72 -5.80 -15.52 0.41
CA PRO A 72 -5.71 -16.87 0.98
C PRO A 72 -6.70 -17.82 0.29
N SER A 73 -6.63 -17.91 -1.04
CA SER A 73 -7.42 -18.89 -1.79
C SER A 73 -6.67 -20.22 -1.89
N TRP A 74 -7.41 -21.34 -1.90
CA TRP A 74 -6.82 -22.68 -2.02
C TRP A 74 -5.88 -22.82 -3.23
N PHE A 75 -6.15 -22.07 -4.31
CA PHE A 75 -5.32 -22.05 -5.51
C PHE A 75 -3.96 -21.36 -5.27
N VAL A 76 -3.96 -20.24 -4.55
CA VAL A 76 -2.72 -19.53 -4.14
C VAL A 76 -1.89 -20.43 -3.24
N GLU A 77 -2.52 -21.08 -2.27
CA GLU A 77 -1.84 -22.00 -1.34
C GLU A 77 -1.22 -23.19 -2.09
N LEU A 78 -1.99 -23.81 -3.00
CA LEU A 78 -1.54 -24.96 -3.78
C LEU A 78 -0.35 -24.62 -4.70
N LEU A 79 -0.34 -23.42 -5.29
CA LEU A 79 0.71 -22.98 -6.20
C LEU A 79 1.82 -22.16 -5.54
N HIS A 80 1.72 -21.92 -4.23
CA HIS A 80 2.65 -21.09 -3.46
C HIS A 80 2.93 -19.73 -4.13
N LEU A 81 1.88 -19.01 -4.50
CA LEU A 81 2.00 -17.69 -5.13
C LEU A 81 2.40 -16.64 -4.08
N THR A 82 3.70 -16.57 -3.76
CA THR A 82 4.28 -15.65 -2.76
C THR A 82 4.04 -14.18 -3.09
N MET A 83 3.68 -13.86 -4.33
CA MET A 83 3.30 -12.53 -4.79
C MET A 83 2.08 -11.92 -4.08
N VAL A 84 1.32 -12.67 -3.27
CA VAL A 84 0.23 -12.11 -2.42
C VAL A 84 0.54 -12.18 -0.93
N TYR A 85 1.72 -12.67 -0.57
CA TYR A 85 2.21 -12.67 0.81
C TYR A 85 2.66 -11.24 1.12
N HIS A 86 2.20 -10.69 2.24
CA HIS A 86 2.50 -9.32 2.64
C HIS A 86 3.30 -9.29 3.94
N PHE A 87 2.67 -9.40 5.11
CA PHE A 87 3.38 -9.54 6.38
C PHE A 87 3.65 -10.99 6.79
N HIS A 88 3.22 -11.98 6.00
CA HIS A 88 3.29 -13.40 6.34
C HIS A 88 4.62 -13.86 6.96
N ASP A 89 5.72 -13.72 6.21
CA ASP A 89 7.03 -14.19 6.66
C ASP A 89 7.51 -13.46 7.93
N MET A 90 7.12 -12.18 8.08
CA MET A 90 7.41 -11.39 9.29
C MET A 90 6.57 -11.85 10.48
N ILE A 91 5.29 -12.19 10.27
CA ILE A 91 4.41 -12.73 11.29
C ILE A 91 4.98 -14.07 11.78
N ASP A 92 5.32 -14.97 10.87
CA ASP A 92 5.94 -16.27 11.19
C ASP A 92 7.24 -16.10 11.97
N MET A 93 8.12 -15.20 11.52
CA MET A 93 9.35 -14.86 12.23
C MET A 93 9.10 -14.37 13.66
N LEU A 94 8.06 -13.55 13.89
CA LEU A 94 7.70 -13.08 15.23
C LEU A 94 7.13 -14.21 16.09
N LEU A 95 6.32 -15.10 15.53
CA LEU A 95 5.80 -16.28 16.24
C LEU A 95 6.96 -17.20 16.69
N ASP A 96 7.97 -17.39 15.84
CA ASP A 96 9.18 -18.15 16.16
C ASP A 96 10.04 -17.49 17.26
N CYS A 97 9.97 -16.15 17.36
CA CYS A 97 10.54 -15.38 18.47
C CYS A 97 9.72 -15.46 19.76
N GLY A 98 8.59 -16.19 19.77
CA GLY A 98 7.72 -16.39 20.92
C GLY A 98 6.63 -15.35 21.11
N TYR A 99 6.33 -14.55 20.08
CA TYR A 99 5.13 -13.72 20.09
C TYR A 99 3.87 -14.58 19.96
N GLU A 100 2.76 -14.11 20.54
CA GLU A 100 1.49 -14.83 20.58
C GLU A 100 0.39 -13.93 20.02
N LYS A 101 -0.30 -14.42 18.98
CA LYS A 101 -1.44 -13.72 18.37
C LYS A 101 -2.49 -13.38 19.43
N GLY A 102 -3.01 -12.16 19.42
CA GLY A 102 -4.04 -11.72 20.35
C GLY A 102 -3.57 -11.39 21.78
N THR A 103 -2.30 -11.65 22.10
CA THR A 103 -1.70 -11.36 23.42
C THR A 103 -0.54 -10.37 23.29
N THR A 104 0.43 -10.68 22.44
CA THR A 104 1.63 -9.84 22.20
C THR A 104 1.84 -9.49 20.74
N LEU A 105 1.09 -10.09 19.81
CA LEU A 105 1.10 -9.79 18.39
C LEU A 105 -0.31 -9.51 17.87
N PHE A 106 -0.44 -8.41 17.13
CA PHE A 106 -1.70 -7.90 16.59
C PHE A 106 -1.45 -7.33 15.20
N GLY A 107 -2.47 -7.42 14.35
CA GLY A 107 -2.47 -6.77 13.04
C GLY A 107 -3.38 -5.55 13.05
N TYR A 108 -3.13 -4.64 12.12
CA TYR A 108 -3.98 -3.50 11.86
C TYR A 108 -4.03 -3.19 10.37
N GLY A 109 -5.00 -3.79 9.69
CA GLY A 109 -5.38 -3.39 8.34
C GLY A 109 -6.27 -2.14 8.37
N TYR A 110 -6.24 -1.39 7.28
CA TYR A 110 -7.08 -0.21 7.07
C TYR A 110 -7.45 -0.06 5.59
N ASP A 111 -8.54 0.67 5.32
CA ASP A 111 -9.00 0.94 3.95
C ASP A 111 -8.03 1.91 3.27
N PHE A 112 -7.17 1.36 2.41
CA PHE A 112 -6.10 2.11 1.76
C PHE A 112 -6.61 3.16 0.77
N ARG A 113 -7.90 3.17 0.43
CA ARG A 113 -8.50 4.17 -0.45
C ARG A 113 -8.69 5.50 0.27
N GLN A 114 -8.90 5.45 1.59
CA GLN A 114 -9.20 6.62 2.42
C GLN A 114 -7.94 7.43 2.73
N SER A 115 -8.14 8.66 3.22
CA SER A 115 -7.06 9.48 3.78
C SER A 115 -6.35 8.78 4.95
N ASN A 116 -5.03 8.97 5.06
CA ASN A 116 -4.21 8.46 6.15
C ASN A 116 -4.60 9.05 7.52
N ARG A 117 -5.40 10.12 7.55
CA ARG A 117 -5.94 10.74 8.76
C ARG A 117 -7.46 10.62 8.90
N ILE A 118 -8.09 9.72 8.15
CA ILE A 118 -9.54 9.54 8.25
C ILE A 118 -9.93 9.02 9.64
N ASP A 119 -11.04 9.54 10.19
CA ASP A 119 -11.44 9.26 11.58
C ASP A 119 -11.56 7.77 11.89
N LYS A 120 -12.11 6.97 10.96
CA LYS A 120 -12.25 5.51 11.13
C LYS A 120 -10.89 4.82 11.32
N ALA A 121 -9.85 5.25 10.59
CA ALA A 121 -8.50 4.69 10.72
C ALA A 121 -7.83 5.19 12.00
N MET A 122 -7.97 6.47 12.36
CA MET A 122 -7.40 7.01 13.58
C MET A 122 -8.02 6.37 14.84
N ALA A 123 -9.35 6.27 14.88
CA ALA A 123 -10.07 5.63 15.98
C ALA A 123 -9.76 4.14 16.07
N GLY A 124 -9.68 3.44 14.93
CA GLY A 124 -9.30 2.03 14.88
C GLY A 124 -7.89 1.77 15.41
N LEU A 125 -6.90 2.56 14.98
CA LEU A 125 -5.52 2.43 15.47
C LEU A 125 -5.43 2.71 16.97
N ARG A 126 -6.12 3.74 17.47
CA ARG A 126 -6.23 3.99 18.92
C ARG A 126 -6.77 2.79 19.67
N ALA A 127 -7.90 2.22 19.21
CA ALA A 127 -8.51 1.07 19.86
C ALA A 127 -7.60 -0.17 19.83
N LYS A 128 -6.85 -0.37 18.73
CA LYS A 128 -5.89 -1.47 18.61
C LYS A 128 -4.71 -1.30 19.58
N LEU A 129 -4.16 -0.10 19.70
CA LEU A 129 -3.10 0.20 20.68
C LEU A 129 -3.57 -0.01 22.12
N GLU A 130 -4.78 0.44 22.46
CA GLU A 130 -5.38 0.24 23.78
C GLU A 130 -5.58 -1.26 24.09
N THR A 131 -6.06 -2.03 23.12
CA THR A 131 -6.23 -3.48 23.23
C THR A 131 -4.89 -4.18 23.45
N ALA A 132 -3.89 -3.89 22.61
CA ALA A 132 -2.56 -4.49 22.71
C ALA A 132 -1.85 -4.13 24.04
N TYR A 133 -1.99 -2.89 24.50
CA TYR A 133 -1.46 -2.46 25.80
C TYR A 133 -2.08 -3.23 26.96
N LYS A 134 -3.41 -3.41 26.96
CA LYS A 134 -4.11 -4.17 28.01
C LYS A 134 -3.76 -5.66 27.97
N ALA A 135 -3.81 -6.27 26.79
CA ALA A 135 -3.53 -7.69 26.60
C ALA A 135 -2.09 -8.07 26.98
N SER A 136 -1.13 -7.15 26.79
CA SER A 136 0.27 -7.33 27.16
C SER A 136 0.60 -7.00 28.63
N GLY A 137 -0.42 -6.83 29.48
CA GLY A 137 -0.24 -6.55 30.91
C GLY A 137 0.23 -5.13 31.21
N GLY A 138 -0.13 -4.15 30.36
CA GLY A 138 0.25 -2.74 30.52
C GLY A 138 1.62 -2.40 29.96
N LYS A 139 2.18 -3.22 29.08
CA LYS A 139 3.42 -2.91 28.38
C LYS A 139 3.12 -2.03 27.17
N LYS A 140 3.95 -1.00 26.96
CA LYS A 140 3.89 -0.17 25.77
C LYS A 140 4.17 -1.01 24.50
N VAL A 141 3.52 -0.65 23.41
CA VAL A 141 3.49 -1.37 22.12
C VAL A 141 4.66 -0.93 21.24
N ASN A 142 5.25 -1.87 20.52
CA ASN A 142 6.17 -1.57 19.41
C ASN A 142 5.37 -1.61 18.11
N ILE A 143 5.35 -0.53 17.34
CA ILE A 143 4.69 -0.45 16.03
C ILE A 143 5.70 -0.79 14.94
N ILE A 144 5.34 -1.71 14.05
CA ILE A 144 6.02 -1.92 12.77
C ILE A 144 5.06 -1.48 11.67
N SER A 145 5.49 -0.57 10.80
CA SER A 145 4.68 -0.06 9.69
C SER A 145 5.44 -0.19 8.37
N HIS A 146 4.71 -0.45 7.28
CA HIS A 146 5.28 -0.53 5.92
C HIS A 146 4.69 0.54 5.01
N SER A 147 5.51 1.13 4.14
CA SER A 147 5.08 2.00 3.06
C SER A 147 4.18 3.14 3.58
N MET A 148 3.04 3.35 2.93
CA MET A 148 1.98 4.29 3.32
C MET A 148 1.51 4.14 4.78
N GLY A 149 1.64 2.95 5.39
CA GLY A 149 1.32 2.75 6.81
C GLY A 149 2.17 3.62 7.73
N GLY A 150 3.39 3.98 7.31
CA GLY A 150 4.22 4.95 8.03
C GLY A 150 3.64 6.37 8.03
N LEU A 151 2.98 6.78 6.94
CA LEU A 151 2.27 8.07 6.88
C LEU A 151 1.03 8.06 7.78
N LEU A 152 0.28 6.96 7.82
CA LEU A 152 -0.84 6.79 8.75
C LEU A 152 -0.40 6.88 10.21
N VAL A 153 0.69 6.19 10.58
CA VAL A 153 1.26 6.28 11.94
C VAL A 153 1.71 7.70 12.25
N ARG A 154 2.33 8.41 11.29
CA ARG A 154 2.75 9.81 11.46
C ARG A 154 1.55 10.76 11.63
N CYS A 155 0.47 10.59 10.85
CA CYS A 155 -0.78 11.33 11.06
C CYS A 155 -1.35 11.08 12.46
N PHE A 156 -1.42 9.81 12.86
CA PHE A 156 -1.93 9.44 14.17
C PHE A 156 -1.10 10.05 15.30
N MET A 157 0.23 10.00 15.20
CA MET A 157 1.14 10.61 16.17
C MET A 157 0.94 12.12 16.29
N SER A 158 0.82 12.83 15.17
CA SER A 158 0.60 14.28 15.13
C SER A 158 -0.74 14.68 15.74
N MET A 159 -1.81 13.95 15.41
CA MET A 159 -3.17 14.26 15.87
C MET A 159 -3.50 13.73 17.28
N ASN A 160 -2.77 12.72 17.75
CA ASN A 160 -3.03 12.02 19.02
C ASN A 160 -1.74 11.85 19.84
N HIS A 161 -0.92 12.90 19.92
CA HIS A 161 0.42 12.86 20.52
C HIS A 161 0.45 12.24 21.93
N ASP A 162 -0.49 12.62 22.80
CA ASP A 162 -0.59 12.08 24.17
C ASP A 162 -0.88 10.57 24.19
N ILE A 163 -1.77 10.12 23.31
CA ILE A 163 -2.14 8.70 23.17
C ILE A 163 -0.96 7.90 22.62
N PHE A 164 -0.27 8.45 21.62
CA PHE A 164 0.92 7.84 21.05
C PHE A 164 2.04 7.71 22.09
N SER A 165 2.36 8.80 22.81
CA SER A 165 3.34 8.80 23.90
C SER A 165 2.96 7.83 25.03
N LYS A 166 1.68 7.73 25.37
CA LYS A 166 1.17 6.82 26.39
C LYS A 166 1.37 5.35 26.02
N TYR A 167 0.99 4.95 24.81
CA TYR A 167 0.91 3.54 24.43
C TYR A 167 2.10 3.02 23.65
N VAL A 168 2.88 3.85 22.97
CA VAL A 168 3.94 3.42 22.05
C VAL A 168 5.31 3.50 22.71
N ASN A 169 6.11 2.45 22.53
CA ASN A 169 7.50 2.34 23.01
C ASN A 169 8.50 2.52 21.87
N LYS A 170 8.25 1.85 20.75
CA LYS A 170 9.07 1.92 19.55
C LYS A 170 8.20 2.06 18.32
N TRP A 171 8.69 2.81 17.35
CA TRP A 171 8.16 2.79 15.99
C TRP A 171 9.27 2.41 15.03
N ILE A 172 9.08 1.30 14.33
CA ILE A 172 9.95 0.79 13.28
C ILE A 172 9.21 1.00 11.95
N CYS A 173 9.76 1.85 11.10
CA CYS A 173 9.17 2.18 9.83
C CYS A 173 9.96 1.55 8.68
N ILE A 174 9.28 0.87 7.76
CA ILE A 174 9.87 0.17 6.62
C ILE A 174 9.37 0.81 5.34
N ALA A 175 10.28 1.34 4.52
CA ALA A 175 10.01 1.87 3.18
C ALA A 175 8.93 2.96 3.11
N CYS A 176 8.81 3.81 4.12
CA CYS A 176 7.79 4.86 4.12
C CYS A 176 8.16 6.01 3.17
N PRO A 177 7.26 6.43 2.25
CA PRO A 177 7.48 7.58 1.38
C PRO A 177 7.23 8.89 2.13
N PHE A 178 8.12 9.27 3.07
CA PHE A 178 7.91 10.45 3.93
C PHE A 178 7.70 11.75 3.17
N GLN A 179 8.28 11.88 1.97
CA GLN A 179 8.12 13.04 1.09
C GLN A 179 7.36 12.69 -0.21
N GLY A 180 6.75 11.52 -0.27
CA GLY A 180 6.06 10.99 -1.45
C GLY A 180 6.93 10.08 -2.31
N ALA A 181 6.33 9.51 -3.35
CA ALA A 181 6.99 8.61 -4.31
C ALA A 181 6.75 9.14 -5.73
N PRO A 182 7.57 10.09 -6.21
CA PRO A 182 7.24 10.95 -7.34
C PRO A 182 6.82 10.22 -8.61
N GLY A 183 7.68 9.33 -9.13
CA GLY A 183 7.42 8.64 -10.38
C GLY A 183 6.20 7.73 -10.29
N CYS A 184 6.17 6.87 -9.27
CA CYS A 184 5.08 5.92 -9.09
C CYS A 184 3.72 6.60 -8.83
N ILE A 185 3.67 7.68 -8.06
CA ILE A 185 2.40 8.29 -7.65
C ILE A 185 1.83 9.23 -8.72
N ASN A 186 2.66 10.04 -9.37
CA ASN A 186 2.21 10.85 -10.51
C ASN A 186 1.61 9.93 -11.60
N ASP A 187 2.27 8.82 -11.86
CA ASP A 187 1.82 7.86 -12.85
C ASP A 187 0.60 7.04 -12.42
N SER A 188 0.52 6.65 -11.15
CA SER A 188 -0.67 5.99 -10.59
C SER A 188 -1.92 6.84 -10.76
N LEU A 189 -1.79 8.16 -10.59
CA LEU A 189 -2.89 9.10 -10.76
C LEU A 189 -3.29 9.26 -12.25
N LEU A 190 -2.31 9.36 -13.16
CA LEU A 190 -2.56 9.64 -14.58
C LEU A 190 -2.93 8.40 -15.39
N THR A 191 -2.22 7.28 -15.24
CA THR A 191 -2.42 6.10 -16.10
C THR A 191 -2.73 4.83 -15.31
N GLY A 192 -2.71 4.90 -13.98
CA GLY A 192 -3.06 3.80 -13.08
C GLY A 192 -1.86 3.06 -12.51
N LEU A 193 -2.15 2.09 -11.65
CA LEU A 193 -1.14 1.27 -10.98
C LEU A 193 -1.34 -0.20 -11.32
N GLN A 194 -0.23 -0.92 -11.43
CA GLN A 194 -0.23 -2.36 -11.56
C GLN A 194 0.86 -2.94 -10.66
N PHE A 195 0.50 -3.96 -9.87
CA PHE A 195 1.38 -4.57 -8.87
C PHE A 195 2.17 -5.78 -9.40
N VAL A 196 1.80 -6.27 -10.58
CA VAL A 196 2.32 -7.51 -11.19
C VAL A 196 2.48 -7.26 -12.68
N TYR A 197 3.65 -7.60 -13.24
CA TYR A 197 3.96 -7.39 -14.66
C TYR A 197 4.10 -8.74 -15.38
N GLY A 198 3.89 -8.74 -16.71
CA GLY A 198 3.98 -9.97 -17.53
C GLY A 198 2.69 -10.77 -17.58
N PHE A 199 2.76 -12.06 -17.93
CA PHE A 199 1.57 -12.90 -18.13
C PHE A 199 0.70 -13.03 -16.86
N GLU A 200 1.32 -12.97 -15.68
CA GLU A 200 0.60 -13.05 -14.40
C GLU A 200 -0.34 -11.85 -14.20
N SER A 201 -0.08 -10.71 -14.83
CA SER A 201 -0.88 -9.51 -14.66
C SER A 201 -2.32 -9.65 -15.13
N PHE A 202 -2.61 -10.61 -16.03
CA PHE A 202 -3.96 -10.91 -16.51
C PHE A 202 -4.90 -11.44 -15.41
N PHE A 203 -4.33 -11.98 -14.32
CA PHE A 203 -5.10 -12.49 -13.19
C PHE A 203 -5.34 -11.44 -12.11
N PHE A 204 -4.79 -10.23 -12.25
CA PHE A 204 -4.97 -9.14 -11.29
C PHE A 204 -5.87 -8.05 -11.85
N VAL A 205 -6.22 -7.09 -11.00
CA VAL A 205 -6.96 -5.89 -11.39
C VAL A 205 -6.17 -5.17 -12.49
N SER A 206 -6.87 -4.82 -13.57
CA SER A 206 -6.23 -4.12 -14.69
C SER A 206 -5.77 -2.72 -14.27
N ARG A 207 -4.67 -2.25 -14.88
CA ARG A 207 -4.12 -0.92 -14.63
C ARG A 207 -5.17 0.19 -14.79
N TRP A 208 -6.03 0.07 -15.82
CA TRP A 208 -7.11 1.04 -16.06
C TRP A 208 -8.24 0.96 -15.02
N ALA A 209 -8.65 -0.24 -14.59
CA ALA A 209 -9.66 -0.35 -13.53
C ALA A 209 -9.14 0.26 -12.22
N MET A 210 -7.86 0.03 -11.92
CA MET A 210 -7.18 0.63 -10.78
C MET A 210 -7.10 2.16 -10.94
N HIS A 211 -6.69 2.69 -12.10
CA HIS A 211 -6.70 4.13 -12.39
C HIS A 211 -8.05 4.78 -12.02
N GLN A 212 -9.16 4.20 -12.50
CA GLN A 212 -10.51 4.71 -12.24
C GLN A 212 -10.89 4.71 -10.75
N LEU A 213 -10.30 3.84 -9.93
CA LEU A 213 -10.44 3.92 -8.48
C LEU A 213 -9.53 5.01 -7.87
N LEU A 214 -8.26 5.03 -8.28
CA LEU A 214 -7.21 5.82 -7.64
C LEU A 214 -7.41 7.33 -7.78
N VAL A 215 -8.05 7.80 -8.85
CA VAL A 215 -8.39 9.22 -9.05
C VAL A 215 -9.27 9.76 -7.91
N GLU A 216 -10.05 8.90 -7.26
CA GLU A 216 -10.95 9.23 -6.15
C GLU A 216 -10.41 8.81 -4.78
N CYS A 217 -9.15 8.37 -4.68
CA CYS A 217 -8.54 7.92 -3.42
C CYS A 217 -7.64 8.98 -2.79
N PRO A 218 -7.99 9.59 -1.63
CA PRO A 218 -7.12 10.56 -0.94
C PRO A 218 -5.72 10.07 -0.62
N SER A 219 -5.55 8.77 -0.37
CA SER A 219 -4.24 8.19 -0.10
C SER A 219 -3.22 8.40 -1.22
N ILE A 220 -3.65 8.44 -2.49
CA ILE A 220 -2.78 8.68 -3.64
C ILE A 220 -2.28 10.12 -3.63
N TYR A 221 -3.18 11.08 -3.41
CA TYR A 221 -2.86 12.49 -3.35
C TYR A 221 -1.92 12.80 -2.18
N GLU A 222 -2.06 12.10 -1.06
CA GLU A 222 -1.20 12.23 0.12
C GLU A 222 0.22 11.67 -0.08
N MET A 223 0.44 10.87 -1.12
CA MET A 223 1.77 10.36 -1.49
C MET A 223 2.39 11.09 -2.70
N LEU A 224 1.72 12.11 -3.25
CA LEU A 224 2.30 12.96 -4.29
C LEU A 224 3.60 13.61 -3.76
N PRO A 225 4.57 13.91 -4.65
CA PRO A 225 5.80 14.59 -4.28
C PRO A 225 5.51 15.81 -3.41
N ASN A 226 6.22 15.95 -2.28
CA ASN A 226 6.10 17.13 -1.45
C ASN A 226 6.71 18.35 -2.18
N PRO A 227 5.93 19.38 -2.56
CA PRO A 227 6.43 20.58 -3.22
C PRO A 227 7.23 21.50 -2.29
N ASN A 228 7.07 21.36 -0.97
CA ASN A 228 7.79 22.13 0.04
C ASN A 228 9.10 21.45 0.48
N PHE A 229 9.35 20.21 0.04
CA PHE A 229 10.57 19.50 0.37
C PHE A 229 11.70 19.90 -0.59
N GLU A 230 12.88 20.18 -0.03
CA GLU A 230 14.08 20.53 -0.79
C GLU A 230 14.72 19.27 -1.38
N TRP A 231 14.13 18.77 -2.47
CA TRP A 231 14.71 17.69 -3.26
C TRP A 231 16.06 18.11 -3.85
N LYS A 232 17.04 17.19 -3.89
CA LYS A 232 18.34 17.41 -4.57
C LYS A 232 18.16 17.82 -6.03
N GLU A 233 17.25 17.12 -6.71
CA GLU A 233 16.75 17.48 -8.04
C GLU A 233 15.23 17.45 -7.95
N LYS A 234 14.55 18.50 -8.40
CA LYS A 234 13.08 18.53 -8.29
C LYS A 234 12.47 17.46 -9.21
N PRO A 235 11.58 16.59 -8.72
CA PRO A 235 10.90 15.63 -9.58
C PRO A 235 9.97 16.34 -10.56
N ILE A 236 9.96 15.88 -11.80
CA ILE A 236 9.19 16.49 -12.90
C ILE A 236 8.33 15.48 -13.64
N VAL A 237 7.20 15.96 -14.16
CA VAL A 237 6.43 15.25 -15.19
C VAL A 237 6.71 15.89 -16.54
N GLN A 238 7.01 15.08 -17.53
CA GLN A 238 7.41 15.51 -18.87
C GLN A 238 6.37 15.03 -19.89
N VAL A 239 6.01 15.90 -20.82
CA VAL A 239 5.09 15.53 -21.90
C VAL A 239 5.66 16.02 -23.23
N TRP A 240 5.85 15.11 -24.18
CA TRP A 240 6.12 15.48 -25.56
C TRP A 240 4.85 16.03 -26.19
N ARG A 241 4.77 17.35 -26.39
CA ARG A 241 3.58 18.05 -26.88
C ARG A 241 3.73 18.39 -28.36
N LYS A 242 2.65 18.16 -29.13
CA LYS A 242 2.53 18.68 -30.50
C LYS A 242 1.95 20.09 -30.44
N ASN A 243 2.68 21.10 -30.92
CA ASN A 243 2.16 22.47 -30.95
C ASN A 243 1.28 22.69 -32.21
N PRO A 244 -0.04 22.86 -32.07
CA PRO A 244 -0.92 23.06 -33.22
C PRO A 244 -0.73 24.45 -33.89
N GLU A 245 -0.27 25.45 -33.15
CA GLU A 245 -0.07 26.82 -33.65
C GLU A 245 1.26 27.03 -34.39
N LYS A 246 2.24 26.14 -34.17
CA LYS A 246 3.57 26.19 -34.78
C LYS A 246 3.82 25.00 -35.70
N ASP A 247 2.91 24.79 -36.65
CA ASP A 247 3.04 23.79 -37.73
C ASP A 247 3.25 22.34 -37.25
N GLY A 248 2.71 21.99 -36.08
CA GLY A 248 2.88 20.66 -35.50
C GLY A 248 4.27 20.38 -34.91
N THR A 249 5.11 21.41 -34.71
CA THR A 249 6.43 21.25 -34.05
C THR A 249 6.30 20.57 -32.70
N VAL A 250 7.18 19.60 -32.46
CA VAL A 250 7.19 18.78 -31.25
C VAL A 250 8.12 19.41 -30.21
N LYS A 251 7.65 19.50 -28.96
CA LYS A 251 8.43 20.05 -27.84
C LYS A 251 8.22 19.25 -26.58
N LEU A 252 9.28 19.03 -25.82
CA LEU A 252 9.19 18.50 -24.47
C LEU A 252 8.77 19.63 -23.52
N VAL A 253 7.63 19.47 -22.85
CA VAL A 253 7.13 20.38 -21.82
C VAL A 253 7.35 19.73 -20.46
N LEU A 254 7.86 20.49 -19.50
CA LEU A 254 8.18 20.03 -18.15
C LEU A 254 7.19 20.66 -17.16
N TYR A 255 6.67 19.84 -16.26
CA TYR A 255 5.77 20.23 -15.19
C TYR A 255 6.45 19.91 -13.85
N GLU A 256 6.80 20.93 -13.08
CA GLU A 256 7.26 20.77 -11.69
C GLU A 256 6.06 20.52 -10.75
N ALA A 257 6.32 20.10 -9.51
CA ALA A 257 5.28 19.69 -8.56
C ALA A 257 4.11 20.68 -8.40
N THR A 258 4.36 22.00 -8.43
CA THR A 258 3.30 23.03 -8.35
C THR A 258 2.50 23.18 -9.64
N ASP A 259 3.13 22.90 -10.79
CA ASP A 259 2.53 23.03 -12.12
C ASP A 259 1.81 21.76 -12.57
N CYS A 260 2.12 20.61 -11.93
CA CYS A 260 1.48 19.32 -12.19
C CYS A 260 -0.05 19.36 -12.00
N VAL A 261 -0.59 20.25 -11.16
CA VAL A 261 -2.04 20.38 -10.98
C VAL A 261 -2.74 20.72 -12.30
N SER A 262 -2.21 21.68 -13.07
CA SER A 262 -2.77 22.06 -14.38
C SER A 262 -2.73 20.88 -15.36
N LEU A 263 -1.63 20.13 -15.37
CA LEU A 263 -1.52 18.90 -16.16
C LEU A 263 -2.58 17.87 -15.76
N PHE A 264 -2.79 17.64 -14.46
CA PHE A 264 -3.77 16.68 -13.97
C PHE A 264 -5.20 17.10 -14.33
N GLU A 265 -5.54 18.37 -14.17
CA GLU A 265 -6.85 18.92 -14.55
C GLU A 265 -7.14 18.69 -16.04
N GLU A 266 -6.19 19.04 -16.92
CA GLU A 266 -6.36 18.85 -18.37
C GLU A 266 -6.33 17.37 -18.80
N ALA A 267 -5.47 16.55 -18.19
CA ALA A 267 -5.36 15.13 -18.53
C ALA A 267 -6.58 14.32 -18.09
N LEU A 268 -7.21 14.70 -16.97
CA LEU A 268 -8.37 14.02 -16.42
C LEU A 268 -9.71 14.67 -16.78
N GLN A 269 -9.73 15.79 -17.50
CA GLN A 269 -10.95 16.56 -17.79
C GLN A 269 -12.10 15.73 -18.41
N ASN A 270 -11.74 14.76 -19.27
CA ASN A 270 -12.68 13.88 -19.98
C ASN A 270 -12.63 12.44 -19.43
N ASN A 271 -11.98 12.23 -18.29
CA ASN A 271 -11.86 10.90 -17.71
C ASN A 271 -13.22 10.46 -17.15
N GLU A 272 -13.57 9.20 -17.41
CA GLU A 272 -14.88 8.67 -17.10
C GLU A 272 -14.85 7.19 -16.73
N LEU A 273 -15.92 6.79 -16.06
CA LEU A 273 -16.18 5.45 -15.59
C LEU A 273 -17.56 5.00 -16.06
N ASN A 274 -17.65 3.83 -16.70
CA ASN A 274 -18.92 3.20 -16.98
C ASN A 274 -19.29 2.22 -15.86
N TYR A 275 -20.35 2.53 -15.11
CA TYR A 275 -20.86 1.71 -14.03
C TYR A 275 -22.36 1.45 -14.23
N ASN A 276 -22.73 0.17 -14.37
CA ASN A 276 -24.11 -0.27 -14.64
C ASN A 276 -24.79 0.47 -15.81
N GLY A 277 -24.04 0.71 -16.89
CA GLY A 277 -24.52 1.40 -18.09
C GLY A 277 -24.63 2.92 -17.96
N LYS A 278 -24.22 3.50 -16.82
CA LYS A 278 -24.14 4.95 -16.60
C LYS A 278 -22.69 5.40 -16.70
N THR A 279 -22.48 6.51 -17.39
CA THR A 279 -21.19 7.21 -17.40
C THR A 279 -21.10 8.14 -16.20
N ILE A 280 -20.00 8.03 -15.46
CA ILE A 280 -19.66 8.84 -14.28
C ILE A 280 -18.35 9.56 -14.60
N ALA A 281 -18.32 10.88 -14.47
CA ALA A 281 -17.10 11.65 -14.67
C ALA A 281 -16.12 11.45 -13.50
N LEU A 282 -14.84 11.30 -13.81
CA LEU A 282 -13.73 11.15 -12.85
C LEU A 282 -12.63 12.20 -13.14
N PRO A 283 -12.94 13.51 -13.07
CA PRO A 283 -11.93 14.54 -13.27
C PRO A 283 -10.92 14.55 -12.12
N PHE A 284 -9.83 15.32 -12.29
CA PHE A 284 -8.93 15.58 -11.18
C PHE A 284 -9.69 16.20 -10.00
N ASN A 285 -9.62 15.56 -8.83
CA ASN A 285 -10.45 15.94 -7.70
C ASN A 285 -9.76 16.97 -6.81
N MET A 286 -10.02 18.25 -7.08
CA MET A 286 -9.45 19.38 -6.32
C MET A 286 -9.82 19.37 -4.83
N SER A 287 -10.93 18.75 -4.43
CA SER A 287 -11.30 18.62 -3.02
C SER A 287 -10.36 17.66 -2.30
N ILE A 288 -10.02 16.54 -2.95
CA ILE A 288 -9.03 15.58 -2.43
C ILE A 288 -7.64 16.24 -2.38
N TYR A 289 -7.23 16.96 -3.42
CA TYR A 289 -5.93 17.65 -3.44
C TYR A 289 -5.78 18.66 -2.29
N LYS A 290 -6.83 19.45 -2.01
CA LYS A 290 -6.86 20.35 -0.85
C LYS A 290 -6.79 19.58 0.47
N TRP A 291 -7.52 18.46 0.59
CA TRP A 291 -7.47 17.61 1.78
C TRP A 291 -6.07 17.05 2.03
N ALA A 292 -5.41 16.53 0.99
CA ALA A 292 -4.05 16.00 1.04
C ALA A 292 -3.01 17.07 1.38
N THR A 293 -3.20 18.30 0.89
CA THR A 293 -2.37 19.46 1.27
C THR A 293 -2.46 19.73 2.77
N GLU A 294 -3.65 19.62 3.36
CA GLU A 294 -3.80 19.76 4.81
C GLU A 294 -3.22 18.57 5.58
N THR A 295 -3.38 17.34 5.07
CA THR A 295 -2.70 16.16 5.63
C THR A 295 -1.19 16.37 5.67
N ARG A 296 -0.60 16.97 4.62
CA ARG A 296 0.83 17.26 4.57
C ARG A 296 1.26 18.23 5.67
N ARG A 297 0.49 19.28 5.97
CA ARG A 297 0.76 20.17 7.11
C ARG A 297 0.77 19.42 8.44
N ILE A 298 -0.16 18.48 8.62
CA ILE A 298 -0.21 17.64 9.82
C ILE A 298 1.03 16.75 9.91
N LEU A 299 1.50 16.19 8.78
CA LEU A 299 2.72 15.38 8.73
C LEU A 299 3.96 16.23 9.04
N GLU A 300 4.08 17.43 8.48
CA GLU A 300 5.20 18.36 8.69
C GLU A 300 5.31 18.78 10.17
N ASN A 301 4.18 18.97 10.86
CA ASN A 301 4.13 19.31 12.28
C ASN A 301 4.25 18.10 13.23
N ALA A 302 4.42 16.89 12.70
CA ALA A 302 4.49 15.69 13.54
C ALA A 302 5.78 15.69 14.37
N GLU A 303 5.64 15.61 15.70
CA GLU A 303 6.76 15.52 16.63
C GLU A 303 6.81 14.13 17.27
N LEU A 304 7.97 13.48 17.20
CA LEU A 304 8.20 12.21 17.87
C LEU A 304 8.37 12.46 19.38
N PRO A 305 7.56 11.85 20.26
CA PRO A 305 7.76 12.01 21.70
C PRO A 305 9.11 11.47 22.15
N ASP A 306 9.80 12.16 23.06
CA ASP A 306 11.11 11.75 23.60
C ASP A 306 11.12 10.34 24.23
N THR A 307 9.95 9.86 24.67
CA THR A 307 9.80 8.53 25.26
C THR A 307 9.68 7.40 24.24
N VAL A 308 9.61 7.71 22.94
CA VAL A 308 9.46 6.74 21.85
C VAL A 308 10.76 6.62 21.06
N SER A 309 11.25 5.40 20.89
CA SER A 309 12.40 5.15 20.00
C SER A 309 11.95 4.94 18.57
N PHE A 310 12.53 5.67 17.62
CA PHE A 310 12.25 5.52 16.19
C PHE A 310 13.40 4.81 15.46
N TYR A 311 13.05 3.90 14.56
CA TYR A 311 13.96 3.17 13.69
C TYR A 311 13.40 3.18 12.26
N SER A 312 14.27 3.27 11.26
CA SER A 312 13.87 3.30 9.85
C SER A 312 14.66 2.31 9.01
N ILE A 313 13.96 1.57 8.16
CA ILE A 313 14.51 0.72 7.11
C ILE A 313 14.04 1.28 5.78
N HIS A 314 14.97 1.46 4.84
CA HIS A 314 14.65 1.86 3.46
C HIS A 314 15.32 0.90 2.48
N GLY A 315 14.67 0.64 1.34
CA GLY A 315 15.28 -0.16 0.28
C GLY A 315 16.29 0.65 -0.53
N THR A 316 17.30 -0.01 -1.06
CA THR A 316 18.37 0.59 -1.86
C THR A 316 18.79 -0.32 -3.00
N SER A 317 19.58 0.21 -3.93
CA SER A 317 20.18 -0.45 -5.07
C SER A 317 19.20 -0.96 -6.13
N TYR A 318 18.01 -0.37 -6.21
CA TYR A 318 17.04 -0.59 -7.27
C TYR A 318 16.69 0.70 -8.00
N GLU A 319 16.58 0.61 -9.33
CA GLU A 319 16.09 1.70 -10.18
C GLU A 319 14.66 2.06 -9.78
N THR A 320 14.50 3.25 -9.22
CA THR A 320 13.22 3.71 -8.68
C THR A 320 12.69 4.86 -9.52
N PRO A 321 11.48 4.74 -10.10
CA PRO A 321 10.89 5.79 -10.93
C PRO A 321 10.88 7.15 -10.21
N TYR A 322 11.48 8.15 -10.84
CA TYR A 322 11.60 9.50 -10.30
C TYR A 322 10.81 10.51 -11.13
N ASP A 323 11.27 10.78 -12.36
CA ASP A 323 10.50 11.57 -13.32
C ASP A 323 9.64 10.65 -14.18
N VAL A 324 8.53 11.20 -14.68
CA VAL A 324 7.62 10.48 -15.58
C VAL A 324 7.54 11.22 -16.90
N CYS A 325 7.70 10.51 -18.02
CA CYS A 325 7.62 11.09 -19.35
C CYS A 325 6.53 10.40 -20.20
N TYR A 326 5.68 11.20 -20.82
CA TYR A 326 4.57 10.76 -21.67
C TYR A 326 4.77 11.20 -23.13
N GLY A 327 4.47 10.29 -24.06
CA GLY A 327 4.70 10.48 -25.49
C GLY A 327 6.17 10.36 -25.88
N SER A 328 6.48 10.67 -27.14
CA SER A 328 7.85 10.72 -27.66
C SER A 328 7.94 11.77 -28.77
N GLU A 329 9.16 12.10 -29.22
CA GLU A 329 9.35 12.99 -30.37
C GLU A 329 8.62 12.46 -31.63
N SER A 330 8.63 11.14 -31.84
CA SER A 330 7.93 10.48 -32.95
C SER A 330 6.43 10.29 -32.76
N SER A 331 5.95 10.33 -31.51
CA SER A 331 4.54 10.14 -31.16
C SER A 331 4.15 11.11 -30.03
N PRO A 332 4.06 12.42 -30.35
CA PRO A 332 3.74 13.45 -29.38
C PRO A 332 2.25 13.46 -29.02
N ILE A 333 1.95 13.96 -27.83
CA ILE A 333 0.61 14.17 -27.29
C ILE A 333 0.01 15.45 -27.88
N GLY A 334 -1.13 15.31 -28.55
CA GLY A 334 -1.90 16.44 -29.09
C GLY A 334 -2.79 17.04 -28.00
N ASP A 335 -3.69 16.22 -27.46
CA ASP A 335 -4.60 16.57 -26.38
C ASP A 335 -4.08 15.95 -25.06
N LEU A 336 -3.98 16.72 -23.97
CA LEU A 336 -3.48 16.19 -22.70
C LEU A 336 -4.36 15.08 -22.13
N SER A 337 -5.64 15.00 -22.50
CA SER A 337 -6.50 13.87 -22.12
C SER A 337 -6.06 12.52 -22.68
N GLU A 338 -5.21 12.52 -23.73
CA GLU A 338 -4.60 11.31 -24.26
C GLU A 338 -3.55 10.70 -23.29
N VAL A 339 -2.98 11.50 -22.37
CA VAL A 339 -1.93 11.05 -21.43
C VAL A 339 -2.37 9.80 -20.67
N CYS A 340 -3.61 9.77 -20.20
CA CYS A 340 -4.17 8.67 -19.41
C CYS A 340 -4.20 7.32 -20.15
N ARG A 341 -4.05 7.31 -21.47
CA ARG A 341 -4.05 6.13 -22.35
C ARG A 341 -2.66 5.77 -22.88
N THR A 342 -1.62 6.45 -22.43
CA THR A 342 -0.24 6.22 -22.87
C THR A 342 0.49 5.29 -21.92
N VAL A 343 1.64 4.76 -22.38
CA VAL A 343 2.60 4.07 -21.52
C VAL A 343 3.69 5.06 -21.13
N PRO A 344 3.88 5.34 -19.85
CA PRO A 344 4.95 6.22 -19.38
C PRO A 344 6.33 5.61 -19.61
N THR A 345 7.33 6.48 -19.67
CA THR A 345 8.73 6.13 -19.45
C THR A 345 9.23 6.89 -18.22
N TYR A 346 10.31 6.42 -17.60
CA TYR A 346 10.81 7.01 -16.36
C TYR A 346 12.29 7.31 -16.45
N THR A 347 12.69 8.34 -15.70
CA THR A 347 14.06 8.40 -15.18
C THR A 347 14.09 7.70 -13.83
N TYR A 348 15.27 7.29 -13.39
CA TYR A 348 15.43 6.49 -12.19
C TYR A 348 16.46 7.08 -11.25
N VAL A 349 16.19 6.94 -9.95
CA VAL A 349 17.13 7.21 -8.87
C VAL A 349 17.26 5.95 -7.99
N ASP A 350 18.19 5.98 -7.04
CA ASP A 350 18.34 4.89 -6.07
C ASP A 350 17.12 4.82 -5.13
N GLY A 351 16.66 3.60 -4.85
CA GLY A 351 15.51 3.32 -3.99
C GLY A 351 15.14 1.84 -4.00
N ASP A 352 13.85 1.57 -3.90
CA ASP A 352 13.26 0.23 -3.73
C ASP A 352 12.29 -0.17 -4.85
N CYS A 353 12.42 0.40 -6.05
CA CYS A 353 11.47 0.32 -7.17
C CYS A 353 10.19 1.14 -6.99
N THR A 354 9.92 1.70 -5.80
CA THR A 354 8.72 2.53 -5.55
C THR A 354 9.07 3.88 -4.92
N VAL A 355 9.83 3.85 -3.83
CA VAL A 355 10.15 5.00 -2.99
C VAL A 355 11.64 5.32 -3.14
N PRO A 356 12.00 6.53 -3.59
CA PRO A 356 13.38 6.98 -3.62
C PRO A 356 14.01 6.97 -2.22
N VAL A 357 15.30 6.64 -2.11
CA VAL A 357 16.05 6.70 -0.83
C VAL A 357 15.92 8.08 -0.17
N GLU A 358 15.98 9.13 -0.98
CA GLU A 358 15.85 10.52 -0.51
C GLU A 358 14.54 10.76 0.23
N SER A 359 13.42 10.27 -0.30
CA SER A 359 12.11 10.36 0.35
C SER A 359 12.04 9.48 1.60
N ALA A 360 12.54 8.24 1.51
CA ALA A 360 12.47 7.26 2.60
C ALA A 360 13.32 7.63 3.82
N THR A 361 14.35 8.46 3.64
CA THR A 361 15.26 8.91 4.69
C THR A 361 14.95 10.32 5.22
N ALA A 362 14.10 11.08 4.52
CA ALA A 362 13.65 12.41 4.89
C ALA A 362 12.46 12.40 5.88
N ASP A 363 12.58 11.57 6.93
CA ASP A 363 11.54 11.39 7.94
C ASP A 363 11.44 12.55 8.96
N GLY A 364 12.54 13.28 9.17
CA GLY A 364 12.59 14.44 10.07
C GLY A 364 12.74 14.10 11.56
N PHE A 365 12.92 12.83 11.92
CA PHE A 365 13.00 12.38 13.32
C PHE A 365 14.43 12.08 13.78
N PRO A 366 14.73 12.11 15.09
CA PRO A 366 16.00 11.63 15.62
C PRO A 366 16.01 10.09 15.72
N ALA A 367 16.05 9.39 14.57
CA ALA A 367 16.08 7.93 14.54
C ALA A 367 17.29 7.37 15.30
N LYS A 368 17.06 6.31 16.09
CA LYS A 368 18.13 5.54 16.75
C LYS A 368 19.02 4.84 15.73
N GLU A 369 18.43 4.38 14.64
CA GLU A 369 19.14 3.75 13.53
C GLU A 369 18.33 3.95 12.24
N ARG A 370 19.03 4.24 11.13
CA ARG A 370 18.50 4.19 9.77
C ARG A 370 19.33 3.21 8.98
N VAL A 371 18.70 2.22 8.37
CA VAL A 371 19.42 1.16 7.65
C VAL A 371 18.88 1.04 6.24
N GLY A 372 19.77 1.15 5.26
CA GLY A 372 19.49 0.80 3.88
C GLY A 372 19.66 -0.70 3.69
N VAL A 373 18.66 -1.35 3.10
CA VAL A 373 18.69 -2.78 2.78
C VAL A 373 18.50 -2.96 1.28
N ARG A 374 19.33 -3.80 0.65
CA ARG A 374 19.21 -4.11 -0.77
C ARG A 374 18.06 -5.07 -1.01
N ALA A 375 16.85 -4.53 -1.14
CA ALA A 375 15.65 -5.25 -1.54
C ALA A 375 14.67 -4.27 -2.20
N ASP A 376 13.80 -4.78 -3.07
CA ASP A 376 12.68 -4.01 -3.59
C ASP A 376 11.62 -3.73 -2.50
N HIS A 377 10.67 -2.86 -2.81
CA HIS A 377 9.70 -2.31 -1.87
C HIS A 377 8.91 -3.38 -1.10
N ARG A 378 8.61 -4.51 -1.75
CA ARG A 378 7.87 -5.63 -1.16
C ARG A 378 8.82 -6.65 -0.56
N GLY A 379 9.96 -6.90 -1.19
CA GLY A 379 11.01 -7.82 -0.74
C GLY A 379 11.54 -7.46 0.65
N LEU A 380 11.49 -6.18 1.04
CA LEU A 380 11.81 -5.76 2.41
C LEU A 380 10.98 -6.46 3.50
N LEU A 381 9.77 -6.93 3.21
CA LEU A 381 8.92 -7.60 4.20
C LEU A 381 9.27 -9.08 4.43
N CYS A 382 10.06 -9.68 3.54
CA CYS A 382 10.56 -11.05 3.65
C CYS A 382 12.10 -11.15 3.64
N ASP A 383 12.80 -10.01 3.74
CA ASP A 383 14.25 -9.97 3.72
C ASP A 383 14.86 -10.39 5.08
N GLU A 384 15.80 -11.34 5.04
CA GLU A 384 16.47 -11.88 6.22
C GLU A 384 17.29 -10.85 6.99
N ASN A 385 17.83 -9.82 6.33
CA ASN A 385 18.54 -8.74 7.00
C ASN A 385 17.58 -7.81 7.71
N VAL A 386 16.41 -7.54 7.12
CA VAL A 386 15.30 -6.86 7.81
C VAL A 386 14.90 -7.65 9.06
N PHE A 387 14.74 -8.97 8.98
CA PHE A 387 14.41 -9.79 10.14
C PHE A 387 15.48 -9.75 11.23
N LYS A 388 16.78 -9.75 10.88
CA LYS A 388 17.86 -9.55 11.86
C LYS A 388 17.77 -8.19 12.56
N LEU A 389 17.47 -7.13 11.82
CA LEU A 389 17.28 -5.78 12.38
C LEU A 389 16.07 -5.73 13.31
N LEU A 390 14.94 -6.31 12.90
CA LEU A 390 13.74 -6.40 13.72
C LEU A 390 14.02 -7.16 15.02
N LYS A 391 14.65 -8.34 14.95
CA LYS A 391 15.05 -9.13 16.14
C LYS A 391 15.94 -8.31 17.08
N LYS A 392 16.98 -7.65 16.54
CA LYS A 392 17.87 -6.74 17.28
C LYS A 392 17.11 -5.61 17.98
N TRP A 393 16.25 -4.89 17.25
CA TRP A 393 15.56 -3.72 17.79
C TRP A 393 14.41 -4.07 18.71
N LEU A 394 13.77 -5.21 18.54
CA LEU A 394 12.77 -5.73 19.46
C LEU A 394 13.41 -6.36 20.71
N GLY A 395 14.69 -6.72 20.64
CA GLY A 395 15.42 -7.39 21.73
C GLY A 395 15.01 -8.85 21.89
N VAL A 396 14.70 -9.52 20.77
CA VAL A 396 14.26 -10.91 20.72
C VAL A 396 15.23 -11.76 19.92
N SER A 397 15.22 -13.07 20.21
CA SER A 397 15.94 -14.09 19.45
C SER A 397 14.97 -15.21 19.12
N GLU A 398 15.23 -15.95 18.05
CA GLU A 398 14.50 -17.19 17.79
C GLU A 398 14.64 -18.11 19.00
N ASN A 399 13.50 -18.53 19.54
CA ASN A 399 13.52 -19.60 20.52
C ASN A 399 13.80 -20.88 19.75
N ALA A 400 14.72 -21.72 20.23
CA ALA A 400 14.92 -23.07 19.71
C ALA A 400 13.72 -23.99 20.05
N ARG A 401 12.49 -23.56 19.79
CA ARG A 401 11.29 -24.38 19.89
C ARG A 401 11.32 -25.39 18.76
N GLY A 402 11.93 -26.53 19.08
CA GLY A 402 11.80 -27.83 18.44
C GLY A 402 11.55 -27.82 16.94
N ARG A 403 12.60 -28.08 16.17
CA ARG A 403 12.45 -28.91 14.97
C ARG A 403 11.70 -30.18 15.39
N VAL A 404 10.38 -30.17 15.25
CA VAL A 404 9.61 -31.41 15.20
C VAL A 404 10.15 -32.09 13.96
N SER A 405 11.04 -33.06 14.21
CA SER A 405 11.46 -34.05 13.25
C SER A 405 10.22 -34.46 12.45
N LYS A 406 10.22 -34.21 11.14
CA LYS A 406 9.34 -34.91 10.20
C LYS A 406 9.44 -36.38 10.56
N SER A 407 8.40 -36.92 11.20
CA SER A 407 8.33 -38.34 11.51
C SER A 407 8.55 -39.07 10.21
N GLN A 408 9.58 -39.92 10.19
CA GLN A 408 9.73 -40.93 9.15
C GLN A 408 8.42 -41.70 9.12
N ILE A 409 7.65 -41.50 8.04
CA ILE A 409 6.60 -42.41 7.67
C ILE A 409 7.32 -43.73 7.37
N MET A 410 7.19 -44.69 8.29
CA MET A 410 7.63 -46.06 8.04
C MET A 410 6.80 -46.59 6.88
N ASP A 411 7.49 -46.93 5.79
CA ASP A 411 6.94 -47.72 4.70
C ASP A 411 6.35 -49.02 5.27
N MET A 412 5.03 -49.15 5.22
CA MET A 412 4.38 -50.45 5.43
C MET A 412 4.47 -51.25 4.12
N PRO A 413 4.98 -52.50 4.14
CA PRO A 413 5.01 -53.34 2.96
C PRO A 413 3.60 -53.82 2.57
N PRO A 414 3.33 -54.04 1.28
CA PRO A 414 2.00 -54.41 0.80
C PRO A 414 1.59 -55.81 1.27
N GLU A 415 0.35 -55.92 1.78
CA GLU A 415 -0.29 -57.16 2.19
C GLU A 415 -0.46 -58.13 1.01
N ARG A 416 -0.14 -59.41 1.26
CA ARG A 416 -0.39 -60.52 0.33
C ARG A 416 -1.84 -60.98 0.43
N ILE A 417 -2.52 -61.02 -0.70
CA ILE A 417 -3.81 -61.68 -0.90
C ILE A 417 -3.61 -63.20 -0.76
N PRO A 418 -4.40 -63.92 0.07
CA PRO A 418 -4.42 -65.38 0.05
C PRO A 418 -5.43 -65.90 -0.99
N ASP A 419 -4.93 -66.67 -1.95
CA ASP A 419 -5.71 -67.62 -2.75
C ASP A 419 -6.17 -68.80 -1.88
N GLN A 420 -7.45 -69.18 -2.00
CA GLN A 420 -7.98 -70.56 -2.08
C GLN A 420 -9.53 -70.49 -2.09
N ALA A 421 -10.20 -70.80 -3.19
CA ALA A 421 -10.54 -72.14 -3.70
C ALA A 421 -11.89 -72.68 -3.17
N SER A 422 -12.75 -73.04 -4.13
CA SER A 422 -13.85 -74.02 -4.09
C SER A 422 -14.98 -73.83 -3.06
N LEU A 423 -16.13 -73.30 -3.51
CA LEU A 423 -17.34 -74.06 -3.89
C LEU A 423 -18.44 -73.10 -4.36
#